data_AF-A0A067DXT7-F1
#
_entry.id   AF-A0A067DXT7-F1
#
_cell.length_a   1.000
_cell.length_b   1.000
_cell.length_c   1.000
_cell.angle_alpha   90.00
_cell.angle_beta   90.00
_cell.angle_gamma   90.00
#
_symmetry.space_group_name_H-M   'P 1'
#
loop_
_entity.id
_entity.type
_entity.pdbx_description
1 polymer ?
#
loop_
_entity_poly.entity_id
_entity_poly.type
_entity_poly.pdbx_seq_one_letter_code
_entity_poly.pdbx_strand_id
1 'polypeptide(L)'
;ILGVYDWSGCNPMPPEFWKFPSFLPISPGKLLCYCRLTYMPMSYLYGKRFVGPITPLILQLREEIYTQPYRDIHWSKMRHFCAKEDIFFPHTSVQNLLWDTLYNVVEPVLNRWPLNQLREKSLEIAMNHIHYEDEASRYMTIGCVEKPLNMLSCWVEDPNSDYFKKHLSRISEYLWVGEDGMKVQ
;
A
#
# COMPACT_ATOMS: atom_id res chain seq x y z
N ILE A 1 -3.96 6.58 -1.61
CA ILE A 1 -2.69 7.32 -1.87
C ILE A 1 -2.95 8.62 -2.65
N LEU A 2 -3.31 8.60 -3.93
CA LEU A 2 -3.45 9.83 -4.74
C LEU A 2 -4.60 10.75 -4.27
N GLY A 3 -5.58 10.20 -3.58
CA GLY A 3 -6.76 10.94 -3.11
C GLY A 3 -7.95 10.84 -4.06
N VAL A 4 -7.87 10.08 -5.15
CA VAL A 4 -9.01 9.83 -6.05
C VAL A 4 -9.90 8.67 -5.62
N TYR A 5 -9.48 7.84 -4.64
CA TYR A 5 -10.22 6.68 -4.14
C TYR A 5 -10.05 6.61 -2.60
N ASP A 6 -11.14 6.36 -1.87
CA ASP A 6 -11.12 6.34 -0.40
C ASP A 6 -10.59 5.01 0.17
N TRP A 7 -9.76 5.08 1.21
CA TRP A 7 -9.17 3.90 1.83
C TRP A 7 -10.19 2.91 2.40
N SER A 8 -11.41 3.36 2.74
CA SER A 8 -12.51 2.48 3.19
C SER A 8 -13.03 1.54 2.10
N GLY A 9 -12.75 1.85 0.83
CA GLY A 9 -13.06 0.98 -0.30
C GLY A 9 -11.98 -0.03 -0.65
N CYS A 10 -10.92 -0.14 0.14
CA CYS A 10 -9.89 -1.15 -0.02
C CYS A 10 -10.03 -2.25 1.06
N ASN A 11 -9.64 -3.48 0.73
CA ASN A 11 -9.44 -4.51 1.76
C ASN A 11 -8.31 -4.10 2.72
N PRO A 12 -8.41 -4.41 4.03
CA PRO A 12 -7.42 -3.98 5.00
C PRO A 12 -6.02 -4.53 4.75
N MET A 13 -5.01 -3.67 4.91
CA MET A 13 -3.59 -4.05 4.88
C MET A 13 -2.93 -3.68 6.23
N PRO A 14 -3.25 -4.39 7.31
CA PRO A 14 -2.85 -4.00 8.66
C PRO A 14 -1.32 -4.11 8.84
N PRO A 15 -0.62 -3.03 9.27
CA PRO A 15 0.81 -3.11 9.58
C PRO A 15 1.11 -4.05 10.77
N GLU A 16 0.11 -4.40 11.58
CA GLU A 16 0.23 -5.38 12.66
C GLU A 16 0.70 -6.76 12.17
N PHE A 17 0.48 -7.06 10.89
CA PHE A 17 0.96 -8.27 10.22
C PHE A 17 2.47 -8.51 10.41
N TRP A 18 3.28 -7.45 10.44
CA TRP A 18 4.74 -7.54 10.59
C TRP A 18 5.21 -8.03 11.96
N LYS A 19 4.32 -8.06 12.95
CA LYS A 19 4.61 -8.58 14.30
C LYS A 19 4.29 -10.07 14.45
N PHE A 20 3.77 -10.72 13.42
CA PHE A 20 3.37 -12.12 13.52
C PHE A 20 4.58 -13.03 13.77
N PRO A 21 4.52 -13.91 14.79
CA PRO A 21 5.59 -14.85 15.08
C PRO A 21 5.90 -15.77 13.89
N SER A 22 7.17 -16.12 13.71
CA SER A 22 7.64 -16.96 12.59
C SER A 22 6.98 -18.34 12.53
N PHE A 23 6.54 -18.90 13.66
CA PHE A 23 5.86 -20.19 13.71
C PHE A 23 4.49 -20.19 13.03
N LEU A 24 3.80 -19.04 12.94
CA LEU A 24 2.51 -18.96 12.25
C LEU A 24 2.67 -19.26 10.75
N PRO A 25 1.71 -19.94 10.11
CA PRO A 25 1.80 -20.28 8.68
C PRO A 25 1.78 -19.03 7.79
N ILE A 26 1.08 -17.99 8.23
CA ILE A 26 0.95 -16.70 7.54
C ILE A 26 2.02 -15.68 7.97
N SER A 27 3.13 -16.10 8.59
CA SER A 27 4.16 -15.16 9.01
C SER A 27 4.80 -14.47 7.79
N PRO A 28 5.15 -13.17 7.87
CA PRO A 28 5.67 -12.43 6.73
C PRO A 28 6.88 -13.11 6.07
N GLY A 29 7.75 -13.74 6.86
CA GLY A 29 8.94 -14.44 6.37
C GLY A 29 8.66 -15.63 5.45
N LYS A 30 7.45 -16.21 5.49
CA LYS A 30 7.03 -17.35 4.65
C LYS A 30 6.36 -16.94 3.35
N LEU A 31 6.06 -15.65 3.16
CA LEU A 31 5.50 -15.15 1.91
C LEU A 31 6.55 -15.11 0.80
N LEU A 32 6.10 -15.28 -0.45
CA LEU A 32 6.91 -15.01 -1.64
C LEU A 32 7.53 -13.61 -1.53
N CYS A 33 8.80 -13.47 -1.89
CA CYS A 33 9.56 -12.23 -1.72
C CYS A 33 8.86 -11.01 -2.34
N TYR A 34 8.38 -11.11 -3.58
CA TYR A 34 7.62 -10.05 -4.25
C TYR A 34 6.35 -9.65 -3.47
N CYS A 35 5.54 -10.63 -3.07
CA CYS A 35 4.34 -10.35 -2.27
C CYS A 35 4.71 -9.65 -0.95
N ARG A 36 5.75 -10.14 -0.26
CA ARG A 36 6.22 -9.54 1.00
C ARG A 36 6.69 -8.11 0.80
N LEU A 37 7.56 -7.87 -0.17
CA LEU A 37 8.18 -6.56 -0.41
C LEU A 37 7.19 -5.54 -0.98
N THR A 38 6.17 -5.97 -1.74
CA THR A 38 5.06 -5.10 -2.15
C THR A 38 4.13 -4.76 -0.96
N TYR A 39 3.73 -5.76 -0.16
CA TYR A 39 2.79 -5.53 0.96
C TYR A 39 3.37 -4.63 2.04
N MET A 40 4.70 -4.58 2.20
CA MET A 40 5.39 -3.81 3.22
C MET A 40 5.10 -2.29 3.12
N PRO A 41 5.50 -1.58 2.06
CA PRO A 41 5.15 -0.17 1.89
C PRO A 41 3.64 0.05 1.76
N MET A 42 2.88 -0.86 1.14
CA MET A 42 1.42 -0.73 1.05
C MET A 42 0.76 -0.73 2.44
N SER A 43 1.19 -1.62 3.33
CA SER A 43 0.67 -1.68 4.71
C SER A 43 1.09 -0.47 5.54
N TYR A 44 2.30 0.07 5.32
CA TYR A 44 2.77 1.30 5.96
C TYR A 44 1.88 2.48 5.57
N LEU A 45 1.68 2.68 4.26
CA LEU A 45 0.84 3.75 3.71
C LEU A 45 -0.63 3.60 4.10
N TYR A 46 -1.15 2.37 4.13
CA TYR A 46 -2.49 2.06 4.61
C TYR A 46 -2.65 2.36 6.11
N GLY A 47 -1.72 1.92 6.95
CA GLY A 47 -1.75 2.16 8.39
C GLY A 47 -1.64 3.65 8.75
N LYS A 48 -0.87 4.43 7.98
CA LYS A 48 -0.82 5.89 8.06
C LYS A 48 -2.05 6.59 7.46
N ARG A 49 -2.88 5.85 6.70
CA ARG A 49 -3.98 6.40 5.87
C ARG A 49 -3.49 7.53 4.97
N PHE A 50 -2.30 7.38 4.40
CA PHE A 50 -1.65 8.45 3.65
C PHE A 50 -2.48 8.84 2.42
N VAL A 51 -2.70 10.14 2.26
CA VAL A 51 -3.33 10.75 1.10
C VAL A 51 -2.55 12.00 0.73
N GLY A 52 -2.20 12.13 -0.56
CA GLY A 52 -1.55 13.33 -1.08
C GLY A 52 -2.48 14.55 -1.07
N PRO A 53 -1.95 15.75 -1.40
CA PRO A 53 -2.76 16.96 -1.45
C PRO A 53 -3.92 16.86 -2.44
N ILE A 54 -5.11 17.29 -2.03
CA ILE A 54 -6.29 17.34 -2.91
C ILE A 54 -6.21 18.62 -3.76
N THR A 55 -5.68 18.49 -4.97
CA THR A 55 -5.53 19.59 -5.93
C THR A 55 -6.76 19.70 -6.84
N PRO A 56 -6.92 20.80 -7.62
CA PRO A 56 -7.98 20.91 -8.62
C PRO A 56 -7.99 19.75 -9.62
N LEU A 57 -6.80 19.23 -10.00
CA LEU A 57 -6.68 18.05 -10.85
C LEU A 57 -7.28 16.80 -10.17
N ILE A 58 -7.03 16.59 -8.87
CA ILE A 58 -7.64 15.46 -8.14
C ILE A 58 -9.16 15.58 -8.12
N LEU A 59 -9.70 16.78 -7.98
CA LEU A 59 -11.14 17.01 -8.03
C LEU A 59 -11.72 16.70 -9.42
N GLN A 60 -11.04 17.11 -10.49
CA GLN A 60 -11.45 16.79 -11.87
C GLN A 60 -11.43 15.28 -12.11
N LEU A 61 -10.34 14.59 -11.71
CA LEU A 61 -10.24 13.13 -11.84
C LEU A 61 -11.39 12.40 -11.13
N ARG A 62 -11.83 12.88 -9.96
CA ARG A 62 -12.98 12.31 -9.24
C ARG A 62 -14.31 12.46 -9.98
N GLU A 63 -14.46 13.43 -10.88
CA GLU A 63 -15.65 13.56 -11.73
C GLU A 63 -15.52 12.76 -13.04
N GLU A 64 -14.30 12.45 -13.47
CA GLU A 64 -14.04 11.74 -14.73
C GLU A 64 -14.06 10.20 -14.61
N ILE A 65 -13.51 9.65 -13.52
CA ILE A 65 -13.25 8.20 -13.42
C ILE A 65 -14.42 7.39 -12.82
N TYR A 66 -15.51 8.05 -12.40
CA TYR A 66 -16.66 7.41 -11.77
C TYR A 66 -17.94 7.66 -12.55
N THR A 67 -18.80 6.64 -12.60
CA THR A 67 -20.13 6.72 -13.23
C THR A 67 -21.18 7.41 -12.34
N GLN A 68 -20.80 7.79 -11.12
CA GLN A 68 -21.65 8.44 -10.13
C GLN A 68 -20.84 9.50 -9.37
N PRO A 69 -21.49 10.49 -8.75
CA PRO A 69 -20.78 11.53 -8.01
C PRO A 69 -19.91 10.94 -6.90
N TYR A 70 -18.66 11.40 -6.78
CA TYR A 70 -17.66 10.88 -5.84
C TYR A 70 -18.18 10.77 -4.40
N ARG A 71 -18.93 11.80 -3.96
CA ARG A 71 -19.51 11.89 -2.62
C ARG A 71 -20.61 10.87 -2.32
N ASP A 72 -21.24 10.31 -3.35
CA ASP A 72 -22.36 9.37 -3.22
C ASP A 72 -21.87 7.91 -3.25
N ILE A 73 -20.57 7.69 -3.47
CA ILE A 73 -19.94 6.37 -3.48
C ILE A 73 -19.88 5.81 -2.05
N HIS A 74 -20.55 4.67 -1.86
CA HIS A 74 -20.48 3.91 -0.62
C HIS A 74 -19.22 3.04 -0.60
N TRP A 75 -18.07 3.66 -0.34
CA TRP A 75 -16.75 3.04 -0.44
C TRP A 75 -16.62 1.70 0.27
N SER A 76 -17.16 1.56 1.49
CA SER A 76 -17.11 0.29 2.23
C SER A 76 -17.73 -0.89 1.49
N LYS A 77 -18.69 -0.66 0.59
CA LYS A 77 -19.27 -1.71 -0.25
C LYS A 77 -18.39 -2.07 -1.44
N MET A 78 -17.47 -1.20 -1.84
CA MET A 78 -16.62 -1.35 -3.03
C MET A 78 -15.42 -2.28 -2.81
N ARG A 79 -15.12 -2.69 -1.57
CA ARG A 79 -13.95 -3.53 -1.24
C ARG A 79 -13.85 -4.86 -1.98
N HIS A 80 -15.01 -5.42 -2.33
CA HIS A 80 -15.12 -6.71 -3.04
C HIS A 80 -15.47 -6.53 -4.51
N PHE A 81 -15.62 -5.29 -4.98
CA PHE A 81 -15.92 -5.01 -6.38
C PHE A 81 -14.65 -5.01 -7.20
N CYS A 82 -14.64 -5.86 -8.23
CA CYS A 82 -13.67 -5.89 -9.31
C CYS A 82 -14.44 -6.23 -10.59
N ALA A 83 -14.04 -5.67 -11.73
CA ALA A 83 -14.65 -6.02 -13.01
C ALA A 83 -14.44 -7.51 -13.28
N LYS A 84 -15.47 -8.20 -13.78
CA LYS A 84 -15.42 -9.67 -13.92
C LYS A 84 -14.31 -10.11 -14.88
N GLU A 85 -14.06 -9.27 -15.87
CA GLU A 85 -13.06 -9.43 -16.92
C GLU A 85 -11.63 -9.35 -16.37
N ASP A 86 -11.42 -8.62 -15.27
CA ASP A 86 -10.10 -8.41 -14.64
C ASP A 86 -9.82 -9.39 -13.48
N ILE A 87 -10.80 -10.22 -13.09
CA ILE A 87 -10.64 -11.19 -12.01
C ILE A 87 -9.98 -12.46 -12.55
N PHE A 88 -8.66 -12.56 -12.38
CA PHE A 88 -7.93 -13.79 -12.67
C PHE A 88 -8.04 -14.83 -11.54
N PHE A 89 -7.98 -14.38 -10.28
CA PHE A 89 -8.14 -15.23 -9.09
C PHE A 89 -9.31 -14.72 -8.23
N PRO A 90 -10.51 -15.32 -8.36
CA PRO A 90 -11.67 -14.90 -7.56
C PRO A 90 -11.46 -15.24 -6.09
N HIS A 91 -11.81 -14.32 -5.20
CA HIS A 91 -11.81 -14.57 -3.77
C HIS A 91 -12.85 -15.65 -3.41
N THR A 92 -12.42 -16.60 -2.58
CA THR A 92 -13.33 -17.59 -1.99
C THR A 92 -14.23 -16.95 -0.94
N SER A 93 -15.37 -17.58 -0.60
CA SER A 93 -16.24 -17.10 0.48
C SER A 93 -15.52 -17.02 1.83
N VAL A 94 -14.57 -17.91 2.09
CA VAL A 94 -13.74 -17.89 3.30
C VAL A 94 -12.82 -16.67 3.31
N GLN A 95 -12.22 -16.34 2.17
CA GLN A 95 -11.37 -15.15 2.04
C GLN A 95 -12.18 -13.85 2.20
N ASN A 96 -13.38 -13.78 1.62
CA ASN A 96 -14.26 -12.63 1.80
C ASN A 96 -14.67 -12.45 3.27
N LEU A 97 -15.01 -13.54 3.96
CA LEU A 97 -15.32 -13.51 5.39
C LEU A 97 -14.13 -13.01 6.23
N LEU A 98 -12.91 -13.45 5.89
CA LEU A 98 -11.69 -12.99 6.55
C LEU A 98 -11.48 -11.49 6.34
N TRP A 99 -11.63 -11.00 5.10
CA TRP A 99 -11.53 -9.57 4.81
C TRP A 99 -12.59 -8.74 5.52
N ASP A 100 -13.84 -9.22 5.56
CA ASP A 100 -14.93 -8.53 6.25
C ASP A 100 -14.74 -8.52 7.76
N THR A 101 -14.17 -9.57 8.33
CA THR A 101 -13.82 -9.62 9.76
C THR A 101 -12.68 -8.65 10.06
N LEU A 102 -11.65 -8.63 9.22
CA LEU A 102 -10.55 -7.67 9.35
C LEU A 102 -11.07 -6.23 9.28
N TYR A 103 -11.98 -5.94 8.35
CA TYR A 103 -12.49 -4.58 8.16
C TYR A 103 -13.48 -4.16 9.23
N ASN A 104 -14.51 -4.97 9.52
CA ASN A 104 -15.62 -4.55 10.37
C ASN A 104 -15.32 -4.73 11.87
N VAL A 105 -14.37 -5.62 12.22
CA VAL A 105 -14.06 -5.95 13.61
C VAL A 105 -12.65 -5.53 13.98
N VAL A 106 -11.64 -6.04 13.26
CA VAL A 106 -10.24 -5.87 13.67
C VAL A 106 -9.77 -4.43 13.50
N GLU A 107 -10.04 -3.79 12.37
CA GLU A 107 -9.67 -2.39 12.12
C GLU A 107 -10.25 -1.42 13.17
N PRO A 108 -11.56 -1.43 13.49
CA PRO A 108 -12.11 -0.58 14.54
C PRO A 108 -11.51 -0.83 15.93
N VAL A 109 -11.20 -2.09 16.24
CA VAL A 109 -10.58 -2.47 17.52
C VAL A 109 -9.14 -1.96 17.61
N LEU A 110 -8.34 -2.15 16.56
CA LEU A 110 -6.95 -1.69 16.50
C LEU A 110 -6.83 -0.16 16.46
N ASN A 111 -7.84 0.56 15.96
CA ASN A 111 -7.84 2.02 15.98
C ASN A 111 -8.27 2.64 17.32
N ARG A 112 -8.71 1.84 18.30
CA ARG A 112 -9.10 2.33 19.62
C ARG A 112 -7.95 2.23 20.62
N TRP A 113 -7.89 3.19 21.53
CA TRP A 113 -6.95 3.13 22.66
C TRP A 113 -7.29 1.93 23.56
N PRO A 114 -6.30 1.15 24.05
CA PRO A 114 -4.85 1.33 23.89
C PRO A 114 -4.23 0.60 22.69
N LEU A 115 -5.03 -0.13 21.90
CA LEU A 115 -4.53 -0.98 20.82
C LEU A 115 -3.97 -0.19 19.65
N ASN A 116 -4.33 1.08 19.48
CA ASN A 116 -3.71 1.97 18.49
C ASN A 116 -2.20 2.14 18.69
N GLN A 117 -1.68 1.98 19.92
CA GLN A 117 -0.24 1.95 20.17
C GLN A 117 0.45 0.75 19.51
N LEU A 118 -0.28 -0.34 19.27
CA LEU A 118 0.23 -1.48 18.51
C LEU A 118 0.49 -1.07 17.06
N ARG A 119 -0.41 -0.26 16.48
CA ARG A 119 -0.29 0.26 15.11
C ARG A 119 0.95 1.11 14.93
N GLU A 120 1.19 2.05 15.85
CA GLU A 120 2.37 2.92 15.83
C GLU A 120 3.67 2.11 15.82
N LYS A 121 3.84 1.20 16.78
CA LYS A 121 4.98 0.28 16.84
C LYS A 121 5.09 -0.62 15.61
N SER A 122 3.97 -0.97 14.98
CA SER A 122 3.95 -1.80 13.77
C SER A 122 4.37 -1.01 12.53
N LEU A 123 4.02 0.27 12.45
CA LEU A 123 4.50 1.18 11.42
C LEU A 123 6.01 1.40 11.52
N GLU A 124 6.55 1.52 12.73
CA GLU A 124 8.01 1.58 12.96
C GLU A 124 8.72 0.32 12.45
N ILE A 125 8.18 -0.88 12.76
CA ILE A 125 8.74 -2.15 12.26
C ILE A 125 8.68 -2.21 10.73
N ALA A 126 7.54 -1.83 10.13
CA ALA A 126 7.40 -1.81 8.68
C ALA A 126 8.43 -0.87 8.03
N MET A 127 8.62 0.33 8.58
CA MET A 127 9.60 1.27 8.06
C MET A 127 11.04 0.80 8.23
N ASN A 128 11.38 0.18 9.36
CA ASN A 128 12.70 -0.43 9.55
C ASN A 128 12.99 -1.51 8.50
N HIS A 129 11.99 -2.31 8.12
CA HIS A 129 12.16 -3.28 7.04
C HIS A 129 12.28 -2.62 5.66
N ILE A 130 11.57 -1.52 5.39
CA ILE A 130 11.70 -0.73 4.15
C ILE A 130 13.13 -0.19 4.04
N HIS A 131 13.62 0.48 5.08
CA HIS A 131 15.00 0.97 5.13
C HIS A 131 16.04 -0.12 4.94
N TYR A 132 15.84 -1.29 5.56
CA TYR A 132 16.74 -2.42 5.37
C TYR A 132 16.79 -2.90 3.91
N GLU A 133 15.63 -3.04 3.25
CA GLU A 133 15.56 -3.40 1.83
C GLU A 133 16.22 -2.33 0.95
N ASP A 134 15.99 -1.05 1.24
CA ASP A 134 16.55 0.06 0.48
C ASP A 134 18.08 0.09 0.61
N GLU A 135 18.63 -0.09 1.80
CA GLU A 135 20.08 -0.17 2.00
C GLU A 135 20.68 -1.40 1.31
N ALA A 136 20.06 -2.57 1.48
CA ALA A 136 20.53 -3.84 0.90
C ALA A 136 20.54 -3.81 -0.64
N SER A 137 19.53 -3.19 -1.25
CA SER A 137 19.38 -3.06 -2.70
C SER A 137 20.04 -1.80 -3.28
N ARG A 138 20.70 -0.98 -2.47
CA ARG A 138 21.23 0.34 -2.87
C ARG A 138 20.16 1.24 -3.50
N TYR A 139 18.97 1.21 -2.92
CA TYR A 139 17.79 2.02 -3.25
C TYR A 139 17.13 1.66 -4.59
N MET A 140 17.54 0.53 -5.18
CA MET A 140 16.92 -0.02 -6.39
C MET A 140 15.65 -0.81 -6.06
N THR A 141 15.55 -1.46 -4.89
CA THR A 141 14.50 -2.44 -4.54
C THR A 141 14.46 -3.64 -5.49
N ILE A 142 13.55 -4.59 -5.24
CA ILE A 142 13.44 -5.82 -6.05
C ILE A 142 12.82 -5.60 -7.44
N GLY A 143 12.00 -4.56 -7.63
CA GLY A 143 11.20 -4.40 -8.83
C GLY A 143 10.51 -3.04 -8.97
N CYS A 144 9.91 -2.82 -10.14
CA CYS A 144 9.37 -1.52 -10.53
C CYS A 144 8.08 -1.12 -9.81
N VAL A 145 7.40 -2.07 -9.17
CA VAL A 145 6.22 -1.81 -8.33
C VAL A 145 6.67 -1.39 -6.93
N GLU A 146 7.62 -2.11 -6.35
CA GLU A 146 8.17 -1.85 -5.02
C GLU A 146 8.95 -0.53 -4.99
N LYS A 147 9.71 -0.23 -6.05
CA LYS A 147 10.55 0.98 -6.12
C LYS A 147 9.80 2.27 -5.79
N PRO A 148 8.69 2.64 -6.46
CA PRO A 148 7.94 3.85 -6.15
C PRO A 148 7.23 3.77 -4.80
N LEU A 149 6.82 2.59 -4.34
CA LEU A 149 6.14 2.41 -3.06
C LEU A 149 7.08 2.60 -1.85
N ASN A 150 8.28 2.03 -1.89
CA ASN A 150 9.32 2.26 -0.88
C ASN A 150 9.75 3.73 -0.88
N MET A 151 10.04 4.28 -2.07
CA MET A 151 10.40 5.69 -2.22
C MET A 151 9.34 6.63 -1.64
N LEU A 152 8.06 6.37 -1.93
CA LEU A 152 6.96 7.15 -1.36
C LEU A 152 6.88 6.96 0.16
N SER A 153 7.11 5.76 0.67
CA SER A 153 7.09 5.51 2.12
C SER A 153 8.18 6.32 2.84
N CYS A 154 9.41 6.37 2.30
CA CYS A 154 10.48 7.23 2.82
C CYS A 154 10.14 8.72 2.72
N TRP A 155 9.47 9.16 1.65
CA TRP A 155 8.99 10.55 1.54
C TRP A 155 7.92 10.88 2.58
N VAL A 156 7.00 9.94 2.84
CA VAL A 156 5.94 10.09 3.86
C VAL A 156 6.53 10.12 5.27
N GLU A 157 7.61 9.39 5.51
CA GLU A 157 8.34 9.44 6.78
C GLU A 157 9.04 10.79 6.97
N ASP A 158 9.92 11.17 6.03
CA ASP A 158 10.58 12.47 6.00
C ASP A 158 10.97 12.85 4.56
N PRO A 159 10.33 13.87 3.96
CA PRO A 159 10.64 14.38 2.63
C PRO A 159 12.08 14.87 2.45
N ASN A 160 12.78 15.22 3.53
CA ASN A 160 14.15 15.73 3.50
C ASN A 160 15.20 14.64 3.76
N SER A 161 14.77 13.40 4.01
CA SER A 161 15.64 12.28 4.35
C SER A 161 16.62 11.92 3.24
N ASP A 162 17.78 11.39 3.63
CA ASP A 162 18.74 10.84 2.69
C ASP A 162 18.20 9.59 1.98
N TYR A 163 17.30 8.83 2.63
CA TYR A 163 16.61 7.70 2.02
C TYR A 163 15.82 8.12 0.79
N PHE A 164 14.99 9.16 0.91
CA PHE A 164 14.22 9.68 -0.22
C PHE A 164 15.14 10.21 -1.34
N LYS A 165 16.16 11.01 -0.99
CA LYS A 165 17.11 11.55 -1.98
C LYS A 165 17.85 10.46 -2.76
N LYS A 166 18.28 9.39 -2.08
CA LYS A 166 18.95 8.25 -2.73
C LYS A 166 17.99 7.43 -3.60
N HIS A 167 16.71 7.37 -3.27
CA HIS A 167 15.73 6.79 -4.17
C HIS A 167 15.49 7.61 -5.42
N LEU A 168 15.49 8.95 -5.33
CA LEU A 168 15.32 9.83 -6.48
C LEU A 168 16.42 9.63 -7.53
N SER A 169 17.67 9.45 -7.09
CA SER A 169 18.81 9.24 -8.00
C SER A 169 18.76 7.90 -8.77
N ARG A 170 17.89 6.97 -8.36
CA ARG A 170 17.74 5.63 -8.97
C ARG A 170 16.52 5.49 -9.87
N ILE A 171 15.65 6.51 -9.99
CA ILE A 171 14.41 6.39 -10.79
C ILE A 171 14.71 6.10 -12.26
N SER A 172 15.72 6.75 -12.83
CA SER A 172 16.08 6.60 -14.25
C SER A 172 16.50 5.18 -14.61
N GLU A 173 16.96 4.38 -13.65
CA GLU A 173 17.35 2.98 -13.88
C GLU A 173 16.15 2.11 -14.27
N TYR A 174 14.93 2.52 -13.89
CA TYR A 174 13.68 1.85 -14.24
C TYR A 174 13.04 2.38 -15.51
N LEU A 175 13.60 3.41 -16.15
CA LEU A 175 13.03 4.02 -17.35
C LEU A 175 13.80 3.56 -18.59
N TRP A 176 13.06 3.12 -19.61
CA TRP A 176 13.60 2.68 -20.89
C TRP A 176 12.92 3.40 -22.04
N VAL A 177 13.69 3.85 -23.04
CA VAL A 177 13.15 4.42 -24.29
C VAL A 177 13.17 3.35 -25.37
N GLY A 178 11.99 2.82 -25.69
CA GLY A 178 11.77 1.88 -26.79
C GLY A 178 11.27 2.57 -28.07
N GLU A 179 10.98 1.77 -29.09
CA GLU A 179 10.45 2.23 -30.38
C GLU A 179 9.09 2.95 -30.25
N ASP A 180 8.32 2.61 -29.22
CA ASP A 180 7.01 3.15 -28.87
C ASP A 180 7.06 4.22 -27.76
N GLY A 181 8.25 4.69 -27.39
CA GLY A 181 8.47 5.74 -26.40
C GLY A 181 9.02 5.25 -25.06
N MET A 182 8.93 6.11 -24.04
CA MET A 182 9.48 5.83 -22.72
C MET A 182 8.51 4.98 -21.88
N LYS A 183 9.03 3.90 -21.27
CA LYS A 183 8.28 2.98 -20.40
C LYS A 183 9.06 2.64 -19.14
N VAL A 184 8.34 2.16 -18.12
CA VAL A 184 8.94 1.57 -16.93
C VAL A 184 9.29 0.10 -17.26
N GLN A 185 10.51 -0.32 -16.94
CA GLN A 185 10.99 -1.69 -17.10
C GLN A 185 10.35 -2.66 -16.09
#